data_AF-A0A2Z4PX84-F1
#
_entry.id   AF-A0A2Z4PX84-F1
#
_cell.length_a   1.000
_cell.length_b   1.000
_cell.length_c   1.000
_cell.angle_alpha   90.00
_cell.angle_beta   90.00
_cell.angle_gamma   90.00
#
_symmetry.space_group_name_H-M   'P 1'
#
loop_
_entity.id
_entity.type
_entity.pdbx_description
1 polymer ?
#
loop_
_entity_poly.entity_id
_entity_poly.type
_entity_poly.pdbx_seq_one_letter_code
_entity_poly.pdbx_strand_id
1 'polypeptide(L)' 'MAQTYLTTEELSGRIKYDSKTIRRKLKDTVLIEGIHYFRPFGGRKILYVWEQIEEDMFKAPAINTLMAGVH' A
#
# COMPACT_ATOMS: atom_id res chain seq x y z
N MET A 1 -12.58 16.57 -2.21
CA MET A 1 -12.41 15.15 -1.82
C MET A 1 -11.10 15.09 -1.05
N ALA A 2 -11.13 14.63 0.20
CA ALA A 2 -10.02 14.76 1.13
C ALA A 2 -9.12 13.51 1.06
N GLN A 3 -7.97 13.64 0.40
CA GLN A 3 -6.95 12.59 0.38
C GLN A 3 -6.45 12.33 1.80
N THR A 4 -6.84 11.17 2.33
CA THR A 4 -6.42 10.74 3.67
C THR A 4 -5.01 10.18 3.57
N TYR A 5 -4.06 10.92 4.12
CA TYR A 5 -2.67 10.49 4.20
C TYR A 5 -2.44 9.70 5.48
N LEU A 6 -1.95 8.49 5.34
CA LEU A 6 -1.67 7.59 6.45
C LEU A 6 -0.18 7.28 6.51
N THR A 7 0.35 7.21 7.71
CA THR A 7 1.65 6.56 7.93
C THR A 7 1.52 5.05 7.81
N THR A 8 2.66 4.34 7.73
CA THR A 8 2.67 2.86 7.73
C THR A 8 1.92 2.28 8.93
N GLU A 9 2.04 2.93 10.11
CA GLU A 9 1.40 2.49 11.35
C GLU A 9 -0.12 2.67 11.32
N GLU A 10 -0.59 3.82 10.84
CA GLU A 10 -2.02 4.09 10.69
C GLU A 10 -2.65 3.20 9.62
N LEU A 11 -1.95 2.98 8.51
CA LEU A 11 -2.39 2.06 7.48
C LEU A 11 -2.49 0.64 8.05
N SER A 12 -1.49 0.17 8.83
CA SER A 12 -1.57 -1.13 9.50
C SER A 12 -2.78 -1.28 10.40
N GLY A 13 -3.17 -0.24 11.14
CA GLY A 13 -4.39 -0.24 11.95
C GLY A 13 -5.67 -0.37 11.12
N ARG A 14 -5.74 0.30 9.96
CA ARG A 14 -6.92 0.26 9.07
C ARG A 14 -7.12 -1.07 8.37
N ILE A 15 -6.09 -1.54 7.66
CA ILE A 15 -6.19 -2.79 6.90
C ILE A 15 -5.92 -4.02 7.77
N LYS A 16 -5.60 -3.82 9.06
CA LYS A 16 -5.27 -4.85 10.04
C LYS A 16 -4.12 -5.77 9.61
N TYR A 17 -3.19 -5.23 8.81
CA TYR A 17 -1.95 -5.91 8.43
C TYR A 17 -0.79 -5.39 9.25
N ASP A 18 0.20 -6.23 9.51
CA ASP A 18 1.43 -5.78 10.16
C ASP A 18 2.21 -4.79 9.29
N SER A 19 2.76 -3.73 9.89
CA SER A 19 3.51 -2.67 9.20
C SER A 19 4.70 -3.22 8.39
N LYS A 20 5.32 -4.32 8.83
CA LYS A 20 6.39 -5.01 8.10
C LYS A 20 5.87 -5.68 6.83
N THR A 21 4.68 -6.26 6.89
CA THR A 21 4.00 -6.87 5.74
C THR A 21 3.67 -5.81 4.70
N ILE A 22 3.16 -4.65 5.13
CA ILE A 22 2.86 -3.54 4.23
C ILE A 22 4.13 -3.08 3.51
N ARG A 23 5.23 -2.89 4.24
CA ARG A 23 6.47 -2.36 3.67
C ARG A 23 7.24 -3.37 2.79
N ARG A 24 7.10 -4.69 3.03
CA ARG A 24 7.84 -5.74 2.30
C ARG A 24 7.02 -6.46 1.23
N LYS A 25 5.72 -6.69 1.48
CA LYS A 25 4.83 -7.34 0.52
C LYS A 25 4.12 -6.27 -0.29
N LEU A 26 3.23 -5.49 0.34
CA LEU A 26 2.36 -4.58 -0.41
C LEU A 26 3.15 -3.54 -1.19
N LYS A 27 4.17 -2.95 -0.58
CA LYS A 27 5.04 -1.96 -1.23
C LYS A 27 5.69 -2.47 -2.52
N ASP A 28 6.11 -3.73 -2.55
CA ASP A 28 6.84 -4.28 -3.71
C ASP A 28 5.92 -5.02 -4.69
N THR A 29 4.71 -5.40 -4.29
CA THR A 29 3.77 -6.15 -5.14
C THR A 29 2.65 -5.33 -5.74
N VAL A 30 2.08 -4.37 -5.00
CA VAL A 30 0.84 -3.67 -5.40
C VAL A 30 0.91 -2.15 -5.27
N LEU A 31 1.67 -1.62 -4.31
CA LEU A 31 1.74 -0.18 -4.10
C LEU A 31 2.72 0.45 -5.07
N ILE A 32 2.31 1.57 -5.68
CA ILE A 32 3.06 2.29 -6.71
C ILE A 32 3.48 3.64 -6.14
N GLU A 33 4.76 3.98 -6.26
CA GLU A 33 5.29 5.27 -5.85
C GLU A 33 4.66 6.40 -6.68
N GLY A 34 4.20 7.46 -6.02
CA GLY A 34 3.49 8.58 -6.65
C GLY A 34 1.97 8.39 -6.75
N ILE A 35 1.46 7.16 -6.61
CA ILE A 35 0.01 6.87 -6.61
C ILE A 35 -0.43 6.43 -5.20
N HIS A 36 0.08 5.30 -4.74
CA HIS A 36 -0.29 4.68 -3.48
C HIS A 36 0.49 5.22 -2.29
N TYR A 37 1.74 5.62 -2.53
CA TYR A 37 2.58 6.22 -1.51
C TYR A 37 3.52 7.26 -2.11
N PHE A 38 3.95 8.22 -1.29
CA PHE A 38 4.94 9.21 -1.68
C PHE A 38 5.84 9.58 -0.49
N ARG A 39 6.97 10.21 -0.80
CA ARG A 39 7.93 10.69 0.19
C ARG A 39 7.88 12.21 0.25
N PRO A 40 7.19 12.81 1.23
CA PRO A 40 7.18 14.26 1.36
C PRO A 40 8.57 14.78 1.76
N PHE A 41 8.96 15.92 1.17
CA PHE A 41 10.14 16.72 1.53
C PHE A 41 11.49 15.97 1.52
N GLY A 42 11.64 14.93 0.70
CA GLY A 42 12.89 14.16 0.61
C GLY A 42 13.28 13.43 1.90
N GLY A 43 12.38 13.37 2.88
CA GLY A 43 12.60 12.70 4.16
C GLY A 43 12.58 11.18 4.03
N ARG A 44 13.00 10.50 5.11
CA ARG A 44 12.89 9.03 5.23
C ARG A 44 11.45 8.55 5.45
N LYS A 45 10.51 9.46 5.72
CA LYS A 45 9.12 9.13 6.02
C LYS A 45 8.36 8.88 4.71
N ILE A 46 7.57 7.81 4.70
CA ILE A 46 6.68 7.45 3.60
C ILE A 46 5.25 7.72 4.07
N LEU A 47 4.48 8.40 3.24
CA LEU A 47 3.04 8.59 3.43
C LEU A 47 2.30 7.78 2.38
N TYR A 48 1.19 7.19 2.79
CA TYR A 48 0.30 6.38 1.97
C TYR A 48 -1.00 7.13 1.74
N VAL A 49 -1.59 6.99 0.54
CA VAL A 49 -2.87 7.60 0.19
C VAL A 49 -3.95 6.54 0.34
N TRP A 50 -4.79 6.67 1.37
CA TRP A 50 -5.82 5.66 1.66
C TRP A 50 -6.77 5.43 0.50
N GLU A 51 -7.27 6.49 -0.12
CA GLU A 51 -8.27 6.37 -1.20
C GLU A 51 -7.74 5.51 -2.35
N GLN A 52 -6.49 5.71 -2.77
CA GLN A 52 -5.88 4.90 -3.83
C GLN A 52 -5.71 3.44 -3.41
N ILE A 53 -5.30 3.20 -2.16
CA ILE A 53 -5.13 1.84 -1.63
C ILE A 53 -6.48 1.14 -1.51
N GLU A 54 -7.51 1.82 -1.03
CA GLU A 54 -8.87 1.29 -0.92
C GLU A 54 -9.45 0.98 -2.30
N GLU A 55 -9.29 1.89 -3.26
CA GLU A 55 -9.69 1.66 -4.65
C GLU A 55 -8.98 0.44 -5.24
N ASP A 56 -7.67 0.28 -5.04
CA ASP A 56 -6.90 -0.84 -5.58
C ASP A 56 -7.28 -2.16 -4.89
N MET A 57 -7.50 -2.13 -3.57
CA MET A 57 -8.06 -3.26 -2.81
C MET A 57 -9.44 -3.69 -3.34
N PHE A 58 -10.27 -2.74 -3.79
CA PHE A 58 -11.60 -3.03 -4.35
C PHE A 58 -11.56 -3.41 -5.83
N LYS A 59 -10.59 -2.87 -6.59
CA LYS A 59 -10.36 -3.13 -8.02
C LYS A 59 -9.55 -4.38 -8.30
N ALA A 60 -8.99 -5.04 -7.28
CA ALA A 60 -8.28 -6.30 -7.45
C ALA A 60 -9.21 -7.51 -7.25
N PRO A 61 -9.93 -8.01 -8.28
CA PRO A 61 -10.49 -9.35 -8.24
C PRO A 61 -9.36 -10.33 -8.56
N ALA A 62 -8.74 -10.90 -7.52
CA ALA A 62 -7.95 -12.13 -7.58
C ALA A 62 -6.73 -12.15 -8.55
N ILE A 63 -6.03 -13.27 -8.58
CA ILE A 63 -5.21 -13.82 -9.69
C ILE A 63 -3.75 -13.43 -9.99
N ASN A 64 -3.03 -12.49 -9.35
CA ASN A 64 -1.59 -12.33 -9.70
C ASN A 64 -0.55 -12.75 -8.64
N THR A 65 -0.93 -12.95 -7.38
CA THR A 65 0.01 -13.45 -6.36
C THR A 65 0.05 -14.98 -6.27
N LEU A 66 -0.90 -15.69 -6.89
CA LEU A 66 -0.94 -17.18 -6.88
C LEU A 66 -0.11 -17.83 -8.01
N MET A 67 0.40 -17.05 -8.99
CA MET A 67 1.17 -17.59 -10.13
C MET A 67 2.70 -17.49 -9.96
N ALA A 68 3.21 -16.96 -8.85
CA ALA A 68 4.66 -16.84 -8.61
C ALA A 68 5.28 -18.08 -7.92
N GLY A 69 4.55 -19.19 -7.83
CA GLY A 69 4.96 -20.39 -7.07
C GLY A 69 4.78 -21.72 -7.81
N VAL A 70 4.58 -21.71 -9.13
CA VAL A 70 4.64 -22.94 -9.95
C VAL A 70 5.66 -22.71 -11.06
N HIS A 71 6.89 -23.13 -10.80
CA HIS A 71 7.83 -23.54 -11.82
C HIS A 71 8.79 -24.58 -11.24
#